data_AF-A0AAU7ZK76-F1
#
_entry.id   AF-A0AAU7ZK76-F1
#
_cell.length_a   1.000
_cell.length_b   1.000
_cell.length_c   1.000
_cell.angle_alpha   90.00
_cell.angle_beta   90.00
_cell.angle_gamma   90.00
#
_symmetry.space_group_name_H-M   'P 1'
#
loop_
_entity.id
_entity.type
_entity.pdbx_description
1 polymer ?
#
loop_
_entity_poly.entity_id
_entity_poly.type
_entity_poly.pdbx_seq_one_letter_code
_entity_poly.pdbx_strand_id
1 'polypeptide(L)'
;MSDWLNDVIGNDLIAVYEDHHFTEDAILWLRERPRTFGELRAEEIDWLRWMAANIQDKDTLEKLSRDSDTDVRMWVACNPVTPRLVLEALAEDPTVFVRRGVAQNRSTPTHLLIRLNADPDLQVRALVLKNAVKNHAYPS
;
A
#
# COMPACT_ATOMS: atom_id res chain seq x y z
N MET A 1 9.58 -7.54 -17.09
CA MET A 1 9.15 -7.05 -15.77
C MET A 1 10.23 -7.47 -14.79
N SER A 2 10.79 -6.55 -14.01
CA SER A 2 11.78 -6.87 -12.99
C SER A 2 11.15 -7.77 -11.94
N ASP A 3 11.74 -8.93 -11.70
CA ASP A 3 11.32 -9.85 -10.64
C ASP A 3 11.82 -9.34 -9.29
N TRP A 4 11.17 -8.27 -8.82
CA TRP A 4 11.50 -7.54 -7.58
C TRP A 4 11.42 -8.44 -6.33
N LEU A 5 10.80 -9.62 -6.45
CA LEU A 5 10.80 -10.63 -5.40
C LEU A 5 12.21 -11.14 -5.08
N ASN A 6 13.18 -10.98 -5.99
CA ASN A 6 14.58 -11.31 -5.73
C ASN A 6 15.38 -10.13 -5.13
N ASP A 7 14.78 -8.94 -5.03
CA ASP A 7 15.46 -7.81 -4.41
C ASP A 7 15.66 -8.08 -2.91
N VAL A 8 16.87 -7.81 -2.44
CA VAL A 8 17.22 -7.95 -1.04
C VAL A 8 16.52 -6.85 -0.23
N ILE A 9 15.96 -7.24 0.89
CA ILE A 9 15.34 -6.36 1.87
C ILE A 9 16.43 -5.49 2.51
N GLY A 10 16.30 -4.17 2.37
CA GLY A 10 17.24 -3.21 2.95
C GLY A 10 17.10 -3.07 4.48
N ASN A 11 18.16 -2.59 5.12
CA ASN A 11 18.20 -2.38 6.58
C ASN A 11 17.15 -1.39 7.09
N ASP A 12 16.73 -0.44 6.25
CA ASP A 12 15.66 0.50 6.58
C ASP A 12 14.35 -0.23 6.90
N LEU A 13 14.14 -1.42 6.31
CA LEU A 13 13.00 -2.26 6.63
C LEU A 13 13.11 -2.88 8.03
N ILE A 14 14.30 -3.36 8.39
CA ILE A 14 14.57 -3.99 9.69
C ILE A 14 14.32 -2.97 10.82
N ALA A 15 14.77 -1.72 10.63
CA ALA A 15 14.54 -0.64 11.59
C ALA A 15 13.04 -0.33 11.80
N VAL A 16 12.24 -0.40 10.72
CA VAL A 16 10.79 -0.18 10.79
C VAL A 16 10.07 -1.31 11.55
N TYR A 17 10.60 -2.54 11.54
CA TYR A 17 10.08 -3.65 12.36
C TYR A 17 10.43 -3.55 13.84
N GLU A 18 11.63 -3.07 14.17
CA GLU A 18 12.10 -2.93 15.55
C GLU A 18 11.21 -1.99 16.38
N ASP A 19 10.67 -0.94 15.75
CA ASP A 19 9.80 0.03 16.42
C ASP A 19 8.40 -0.54 16.75
N HIS A 20 7.94 -1.54 15.97
CA HIS A 20 6.58 -2.06 16.03
C HIS A 20 6.39 -3.36 16.85
N HIS A 21 7.43 -3.85 17.53
CA HIS A 21 7.36 -4.97 18.49
C HIS A 21 6.74 -6.27 17.92
N PHE A 22 7.09 -6.64 16.68
CA PHE A 22 6.47 -7.76 15.93
C PHE A 22 6.89 -9.18 16.36
N THR A 23 7.47 -9.34 17.56
CA THR A 23 8.16 -10.53 18.13
C THR A 23 9.67 -10.58 17.89
N GLU A 24 10.43 -11.03 18.90
CA GLU A 24 11.89 -11.18 18.82
C GLU A 24 12.31 -12.16 17.71
N ASP A 25 11.51 -13.19 17.46
CA ASP A 25 11.75 -14.21 16.42
C ASP A 25 11.76 -13.59 15.01
N ALA A 26 10.89 -12.62 14.74
CA ALA A 26 10.80 -11.93 13.46
C ALA A 26 12.07 -11.11 13.15
N ILE A 27 12.55 -10.38 14.16
CA ILE A 27 13.77 -9.58 14.06
C ILE A 27 14.99 -10.49 13.90
N LEU A 28 15.04 -11.62 14.62
CA LEU A 28 16.09 -12.61 14.45
C LEU A 28 16.10 -13.22 13.05
N TRP A 29 14.93 -13.57 12.50
CA TRP A 29 14.81 -14.12 11.15
C TRP A 29 15.31 -13.15 10.06
N LEU A 30 15.00 -11.85 10.20
CA LEU A 30 15.48 -10.79 9.30
C LEU A 30 16.99 -10.50 9.46
N ARG A 31 17.53 -10.64 10.67
CA ARG A 31 18.95 -10.36 10.97
C ARG A 31 19.88 -11.55 10.69
N GLU A 32 19.36 -12.78 10.60
CA GLU A 32 20.16 -13.98 10.37
C GLU A 32 20.94 -13.92 9.05
N ARG A 33 20.29 -13.46 7.98
CA ARG A 33 20.89 -13.26 6.66
C ARG A 33 20.08 -12.25 5.84
N PRO A 34 20.66 -11.66 4.78
CA PRO A 34 19.88 -10.90 3.81
C PRO A 34 18.73 -11.76 3.25
N ARG A 35 17.50 -11.25 3.39
CA ARG A 35 16.27 -11.88 2.89
C ARG A 35 15.76 -11.15 1.66
N THR A 36 14.96 -11.83 0.85
CA THR A 36 14.31 -11.20 -0.30
C THR A 36 12.82 -10.96 -0.06
N PHE A 37 12.21 -10.08 -0.85
CA PHE A 37 10.76 -9.88 -0.79
C PHE A 37 9.97 -11.16 -1.14
N GLY A 38 10.52 -12.03 -1.98
CA GLY A 38 9.94 -13.33 -2.31
C GLY A 38 9.89 -14.27 -1.13
N GLU A 39 10.94 -14.31 -0.31
CA GLU A 39 10.97 -15.08 0.94
C GLU A 39 9.97 -14.50 1.95
N LEU A 40 9.94 -13.18 2.12
CA LEU A 40 8.97 -12.51 2.99
C LEU A 40 7.53 -12.82 2.57
N ARG A 41 7.24 -12.79 1.27
CA ARG A 41 5.92 -13.13 0.72
C ARG A 41 5.53 -14.59 0.99
N ALA A 42 6.49 -15.52 0.94
CA ALA A 42 6.23 -16.95 1.04
C ALA A 42 6.13 -17.42 2.49
N GLU A 43 6.98 -16.91 3.38
CA GLU A 43 7.08 -17.36 4.76
C GLU A 43 6.28 -16.48 5.73
N GLU A 44 6.18 -15.17 5.45
CA GLU A 44 5.68 -14.17 6.41
C GLU A 44 4.81 -13.10 5.71
N ILE A 45 3.76 -13.55 4.99
CA ILE A 45 2.90 -12.66 4.18
C ILE A 45 2.28 -11.50 4.97
N ASP A 46 1.99 -11.71 6.26
CA ASP A 46 1.42 -10.67 7.11
C ASP A 46 2.39 -9.51 7.32
N TRP A 47 3.69 -9.77 7.26
CA TRP A 47 4.72 -8.73 7.34
C TRP A 47 4.79 -7.95 6.03
N LEU A 48 4.66 -8.62 4.88
CA LEU A 48 4.57 -7.96 3.59
C LEU A 48 3.37 -6.99 3.54
N ARG A 49 2.21 -7.42 4.07
CA ARG A 49 1.00 -6.60 4.18
C ARG A 49 1.20 -5.42 5.12
N TRP A 50 1.79 -5.66 6.28
CA TRP A 50 2.08 -4.60 7.26
C TRP A 50 3.05 -3.56 6.70
N MET A 51 4.10 -4.01 6.01
CA MET A 51 5.06 -3.16 5.34
C MET A 51 4.39 -2.25 4.31
N ALA A 52 3.52 -2.79 3.47
CA ALA A 52 2.78 -2.01 2.48
C ALA A 52 2.02 -0.82 3.09
N ALA A 53 1.51 -0.98 4.32
CA ALA A 53 0.78 0.07 5.02
C ALA A 53 1.67 1.15 5.66
N ASN A 54 2.94 0.85 5.98
CA ASN A 54 3.76 1.69 6.87
C ASN A 54 5.09 2.17 6.25
N ILE A 55 5.57 1.54 5.17
CA ILE A 55 6.84 1.91 4.58
C ILE A 55 6.80 3.32 3.97
N GLN A 56 7.88 4.08 4.13
CA GLN A 56 8.01 5.43 3.59
C GLN A 56 8.71 5.46 2.21
N ASP A 57 9.37 4.37 1.84
CA ASP A 57 10.07 4.25 0.57
C ASP A 57 9.09 4.08 -0.60
N LYS A 58 9.13 5.06 -1.50
CA LYS A 58 8.24 5.15 -2.66
C LYS A 58 8.55 4.08 -3.70
N ASP A 59 9.81 3.72 -3.87
CA ASP A 59 10.23 2.71 -4.83
C ASP A 59 9.74 1.33 -4.40
N THR A 60 9.81 1.03 -3.10
CA THR A 60 9.23 -0.20 -2.54
C THR A 60 7.70 -0.18 -2.64
N LEU A 61 7.01 0.93 -2.39
CA LEU A 61 5.56 1.02 -2.61
C LEU A 61 5.17 0.77 -4.06
N GLU A 62 5.96 1.25 -5.04
CA GLU A 62 5.74 0.95 -6.45
C GLU A 62 5.85 -0.56 -6.72
N LYS A 63 6.85 -1.24 -6.16
CA LYS A 63 7.01 -2.69 -6.27
C LYS A 63 5.83 -3.44 -5.68
N LEU A 64 5.45 -3.12 -4.44
CA LEU A 64 4.34 -3.74 -3.70
C LEU A 64 2.98 -3.49 -4.36
N SER A 65 2.79 -2.36 -5.06
CA SER A 65 1.56 -2.06 -5.78
C SER A 65 1.24 -3.07 -6.89
N ARG A 66 2.24 -3.86 -7.32
CA ARG A 66 2.14 -4.88 -8.36
C ARG A 66 2.07 -6.30 -7.79
N ASP A 67 1.98 -6.46 -6.46
CA ASP A 67 1.88 -7.79 -5.86
C ASP A 67 0.58 -8.48 -6.26
N SER A 68 0.65 -9.79 -6.43
CA SER A 68 -0.51 -10.66 -6.61
C SER A 68 -1.50 -10.65 -5.42
N ASP A 69 -1.00 -10.48 -4.20
CA ASP A 69 -1.80 -10.44 -2.98
C ASP A 69 -2.59 -9.13 -2.94
N THR A 70 -3.90 -9.26 -2.79
CA THR A 70 -4.81 -8.11 -2.84
C THR A 70 -4.67 -7.24 -1.60
N ASP A 71 -4.38 -7.83 -0.44
CA ASP A 71 -4.24 -7.08 0.80
C ASP A 71 -2.98 -6.22 0.76
N VAL A 72 -1.88 -6.74 0.20
CA VAL A 72 -0.66 -5.95 -0.07
C VAL A 72 -1.00 -4.73 -0.92
N ARG A 73 -1.66 -4.90 -2.08
CA ARG A 73 -2.05 -3.77 -2.95
C ARG A 73 -3.02 -2.80 -2.26
N MET A 74 -3.95 -3.31 -1.45
CA MET A 74 -4.87 -2.50 -0.68
C MET A 74 -4.12 -1.65 0.36
N TRP A 75 -3.17 -2.23 1.08
CA TRP A 75 -2.37 -1.52 2.06
C TRP A 75 -1.48 -0.45 1.42
N VAL A 76 -0.90 -0.73 0.24
CA VAL A 76 -0.24 0.30 -0.58
C VAL A 76 -1.22 1.42 -0.93
N ALA A 77 -2.44 1.09 -1.37
CA ALA A 77 -3.44 2.11 -1.71
C ALA A 77 -3.81 2.99 -0.50
N CYS A 78 -3.84 2.44 0.71
CA CYS A 78 -4.14 3.16 1.95
C CYS A 78 -2.97 3.99 2.50
N ASN A 79 -1.73 3.68 2.11
CA ASN A 79 -0.54 4.32 2.67
C ASN A 79 -0.46 5.81 2.27
N PRO A 80 -0.33 6.75 3.23
CA PRO A 80 -0.39 8.19 2.95
C PRO A 80 0.77 8.72 2.10
N VAL A 81 1.90 8.00 2.01
CA VAL A 81 3.04 8.42 1.19
C VAL A 81 3.05 7.83 -0.21
N THR A 82 2.03 7.03 -0.56
CA THR A 82 1.93 6.35 -1.84
C THR A 82 2.02 7.33 -3.00
N PRO A 83 2.95 7.10 -3.95
CA PRO A 83 3.14 8.01 -5.07
C PRO A 83 1.89 8.18 -5.92
N ARG A 84 1.74 9.37 -6.52
CA ARG A 84 0.61 9.69 -7.39
C ARG A 84 0.40 8.66 -8.50
N LEU A 85 1.47 8.30 -9.21
CA LEU A 85 1.40 7.34 -10.32
C LEU A 85 0.96 5.94 -9.85
N VAL A 86 1.34 5.57 -8.62
CA VAL A 86 0.90 4.30 -8.01
C VAL A 86 -0.59 4.37 -7.67
N LEU A 87 -1.07 5.47 -7.09
CA LEU A 87 -2.50 5.68 -6.85
C LEU A 87 -3.33 5.71 -8.14
N GLU A 88 -2.80 6.28 -9.22
CA GLU A 88 -3.43 6.28 -10.55
C GLU A 88 -3.64 4.85 -11.06
N ALA A 89 -2.62 3.98 -10.93
CA ALA A 89 -2.74 2.57 -11.31
C ALA A 89 -3.72 1.80 -10.39
N LEU A 90 -3.63 1.99 -9.07
CA LEU A 90 -4.47 1.29 -8.10
C LEU A 90 -5.94 1.74 -8.14
N ALA A 91 -6.23 2.94 -8.66
CA ALA A 91 -7.60 3.41 -8.89
C ALA A 91 -8.34 2.57 -9.94
N GLU A 92 -7.60 1.87 -10.81
CA GLU A 92 -8.13 0.99 -11.86
C GLU A 92 -8.00 -0.49 -11.49
N ASP A 93 -7.56 -0.81 -10.26
CA ASP A 93 -7.38 -2.18 -9.79
C ASP A 93 -8.71 -2.95 -9.89
N PRO A 94 -8.71 -4.19 -10.41
CA PRO A 94 -9.93 -4.98 -10.53
C PRO A 94 -10.59 -5.25 -9.18
N THR A 95 -9.79 -5.31 -8.10
CA THR A 95 -10.30 -5.60 -6.77
C THR A 95 -10.82 -4.33 -6.09
N VAL A 96 -12.10 -4.37 -5.73
CA VAL A 96 -12.82 -3.26 -5.09
C VAL A 96 -12.16 -2.78 -3.79
N PHE A 97 -11.55 -3.67 -2.99
CA PHE A 97 -10.89 -3.30 -1.75
C PHE A 97 -9.69 -2.38 -1.98
N VAL A 98 -8.94 -2.60 -3.06
CA VAL A 98 -7.82 -1.75 -3.45
C VAL A 98 -8.33 -0.37 -3.86
N ARG A 99 -9.36 -0.30 -4.70
CA ARG A 99 -9.98 0.98 -5.10
C ARG A 99 -10.58 1.75 -3.92
N ARG A 100 -11.12 1.04 -2.93
CA ARG A 100 -11.57 1.63 -1.65
C ARG A 100 -10.40 2.23 -0.86
N GLY A 101 -9.23 1.60 -0.88
CA GLY A 101 -8.01 2.15 -0.30
C GLY A 101 -7.62 3.47 -0.96
N VAL A 102 -7.63 3.53 -2.29
CA VAL A 102 -7.37 4.78 -3.03
C VAL A 102 -8.42 5.85 -2.67
N ALA A 103 -9.70 5.49 -2.62
CA ALA A 103 -10.76 6.43 -2.24
C ALA A 103 -10.61 6.96 -0.81
N GLN A 104 -10.01 6.20 0.12
CA GLN A 104 -9.76 6.59 1.50
C GLN A 104 -8.48 7.38 1.72
N ASN A 105 -7.50 7.22 0.83
CA ASN A 105 -6.20 7.82 0.99
C ASN A 105 -6.27 9.34 0.80
N ARG A 106 -5.83 10.09 1.81
CA ARG A 106 -5.88 11.56 1.81
C ARG A 106 -4.99 12.18 0.75
N SER A 107 -3.94 11.46 0.33
CA SER A 107 -3.01 11.88 -0.72
C SER A 107 -3.56 11.64 -2.13
N THR A 108 -4.75 11.04 -2.26
CA THR A 108 -5.40 10.81 -3.55
C THR A 108 -5.75 12.14 -4.23
N PRO A 109 -5.22 12.40 -5.43
CA PRO A 109 -5.52 13.61 -6.17
C PRO A 109 -7.00 13.77 -6.49
N THR A 110 -7.48 15.01 -6.50
CA THR A 110 -8.89 15.34 -6.80
C THR A 110 -9.40 14.74 -8.12
N HIS A 111 -8.58 14.71 -9.16
CA HIS A 111 -9.01 14.14 -10.45
C HIS A 111 -9.27 12.62 -10.38
N LEU A 112 -8.56 11.89 -9.51
CA LEU A 112 -8.85 10.47 -9.24
C LEU A 112 -10.10 10.31 -8.38
N LEU A 113 -10.32 11.18 -7.40
CA LEU A 113 -11.56 11.20 -6.63
C LEU A 113 -12.78 11.44 -7.53
N ILE A 114 -12.69 12.37 -8.49
CA ILE A 114 -13.74 12.61 -9.49
C ILE A 114 -14.01 11.34 -10.32
N ARG A 115 -12.96 10.64 -10.75
CA ARG A 115 -13.10 9.37 -11.49
C ARG A 115 -13.79 8.29 -10.64
N LEU A 116 -13.33 8.11 -9.40
CA LEU A 116 -13.87 7.12 -8.46
C LEU A 116 -15.30 7.44 -8.01
N ASN A 117 -15.78 8.67 -8.18
CA ASN A 117 -17.19 9.02 -7.95
C ASN A 117 -18.14 8.31 -8.93
N ALA A 118 -17.63 7.84 -10.08
CA ALA A 118 -18.36 7.02 -11.04
C ALA A 118 -18.08 5.51 -10.88
N ASP A 119 -17.35 5.08 -9.84
CA ASP A 119 -17.03 3.67 -9.62
C ASP A 119 -18.33 2.84 -9.45
N PRO A 120 -18.41 1.62 -10.00
CA PRO A 120 -19.58 0.75 -9.83
C PRO A 120 -19.89 0.40 -8.37
N ASP A 121 -18.87 0.32 -7.50
CA ASP A 121 -19.05 -0.01 -6.09
C ASP A 121 -19.55 1.18 -5.27
N LEU A 122 -20.66 0.98 -4.57
CA LEU A 122 -21.29 1.98 -3.71
C LEU A 122 -20.36 2.50 -2.61
N GLN A 123 -19.53 1.62 -2.03
CA GLN A 123 -18.64 2.01 -0.94
C GLN A 123 -17.47 2.84 -1.44
N VAL A 124 -16.92 2.55 -2.62
CA VAL A 124 -15.91 3.41 -3.26
C VAL A 124 -16.46 4.84 -3.40
N ARG A 125 -17.66 5.00 -3.96
CA ARG A 125 -18.31 6.32 -4.09
C ARG A 125 -18.53 7.01 -2.74
N ALA A 126 -19.00 6.27 -1.73
CA ALA A 126 -19.21 6.82 -0.38
C ALA A 126 -17.89 7.28 0.29
N LEU A 127 -16.79 6.56 0.07
CA LEU A 127 -15.47 6.89 0.60
C LEU A 127 -14.87 8.11 -0.10
N VAL A 128 -15.08 8.26 -1.42
CA VAL A 128 -14.71 9.47 -2.17
C VAL A 128 -15.36 10.69 -1.54
N LEU A 129 -16.67 10.65 -1.27
CA LEU A 129 -17.38 11.77 -0.65
C LEU A 129 -16.78 12.10 0.73
N LYS A 130 -16.54 11.10 1.57
CA LYS A 130 -15.92 11.29 2.89
C LYS A 130 -14.51 11.86 2.82
N ASN A 131 -13.74 11.49 1.81
CA ASN A 131 -12.37 11.96 1.63
C ASN A 131 -12.35 13.39 1.04
N ALA A 132 -13.20 13.66 0.04
CA ALA A 132 -13.36 14.99 -0.53
C ALA A 132 -13.78 16.02 0.52
N VAL A 133 -14.74 15.71 1.40
CA VAL A 133 -15.14 16.59 2.53
C VAL A 133 -13.96 16.90 3.46
N LYS A 134 -13.07 15.93 3.70
CA LYS A 134 -11.91 16.10 4.58
C LYS A 134 -10.79 16.91 3.93
N ASN A 135 -10.61 16.76 2.62
CA ASN A 135 -9.55 17.43 1.88
C ASN A 135 -9.95 18.86 1.50
N HIS A 136 -11.20 19.11 1.10
CA HIS A 136 -11.75 20.43 0.78
C HIS A 136 -13.22 20.51 1.20
N ALA A 137 -13.57 21.46 2.08
CA ALA A 137 -14.95 21.91 2.20
C ALA A 137 -15.43 22.29 0.79
N TYR A 138 -16.42 21.57 0.26
CA TYR A 138 -16.97 21.82 -1.07
C TYR A 138 -17.29 23.31 -1.23
N PRO A 139 -16.80 24.01 -2.27
CA PRO A 139 -17.40 25.27 -2.64
C PRO A 139 -18.85 24.96 -3.07
N SER A 140 -19.75 25.71 -2.45
CA SER A 140 -21.21 25.67 -2.62
C SER A 140 -21.65 25.93 -4.04
#